data_AF-A0A350RIA9-F1
#
_entry.id   AF-A0A350RIA9-F1
#
_cell.length_a   1.000
_cell.length_b   1.000
_cell.length_c   1.000
_cell.angle_alpha   90.00
_cell.angle_beta   90.00
_cell.angle_gamma   90.00
#
_symmetry.space_group_name_H-M   'P 1'
#
loop_
_entity.id
_entity.type
_entity.pdbx_description
1 polymer ?
#
loop_
_entity_poly.entity_id
_entity_poly.type
_entity_poly.pdbx_seq_one_letter_code
_entity_poly.pdbx_strand_id
1 'polypeptide(L)'
;GALTVLVGVGIGLWASGGLLRPLTDISDAATSIAHGRFDTRLDEVKDPDLDALVTSFNEMAAAMETRITRDARFSSDVSHELRSPLMTLRASIDVMQHRREELSERTQQALDLLNDEVLRFENLVQDLLDLSRSDSGPMENDLVNIEELV
;
A
#
# COMPACT_ATOMS: atom_id res chain seq x y z
N GLY A 1 35.58 -16.71 44.29
CA GLY A 1 35.36 -15.27 44.57
C GLY A 1 36.29 -14.45 43.70
N ALA A 2 35.84 -13.31 43.17
CA ALA A 2 36.46 -12.53 42.07
C ALA A 2 36.48 -13.22 40.70
N LEU A 3 37.18 -14.35 40.52
CA LEU A 3 37.25 -15.04 39.21
C LEU A 3 35.86 -15.50 38.72
N THR A 4 35.06 -16.08 39.61
CA THR A 4 33.67 -16.49 39.33
C THR A 4 32.78 -15.32 38.93
N VAL A 5 33.01 -14.14 39.52
CA VAL A 5 32.25 -12.91 39.21
C VAL A 5 32.64 -12.40 37.83
N LEU A 6 33.94 -12.36 37.52
CA LEU A 6 34.44 -11.93 36.20
C LEU A 6 33.95 -12.85 35.08
N VAL A 7 33.96 -14.17 35.31
CA VAL A 7 33.42 -15.15 34.34
C VAL A 7 31.91 -14.97 34.18
N GLY A 8 31.16 -14.79 35.28
CA GLY A 8 29.72 -14.54 35.21
C GLY A 8 29.36 -13.26 34.45
N VAL A 9 30.10 -12.16 34.68
CA VAL A 9 29.92 -10.91 33.94
C VAL A 9 30.26 -11.08 32.46
N GLY A 10 31.35 -11.78 32.14
CA GLY A 10 31.73 -12.05 30.75
C GLY A 10 30.66 -12.86 30.00
N ILE A 11 30.12 -13.91 30.63
CA ILE A 11 29.02 -14.71 30.06
C ILE A 11 27.75 -13.86 29.93
N GLY A 12 27.42 -13.04 30.92
CA GLY A 12 26.24 -12.17 30.88
C GLY A 12 26.27 -11.16 29.73
N LEU A 13 27.42 -10.52 29.50
CA LEU A 13 27.61 -9.60 28.38
C LEU A 13 27.56 -10.32 27.02
N TRP A 14 28.15 -11.51 26.92
CA TRP A 14 28.12 -12.31 25.71
C TRP A 14 26.71 -12.83 25.37
N ALA A 15 25.99 -13.33 26.38
CA ALA A 15 24.61 -13.81 26.24
C ALA A 15 23.66 -12.65 25.89
N SER A 16 23.82 -11.49 26.53
CA SER A 16 22.98 -10.31 26.24
C SER A 16 23.09 -9.86 24.78
N GLY A 17 24.29 -9.87 24.20
CA GLY A 17 24.49 -9.50 22.80
C GLY A 17 23.96 -10.54 21.79
N GLY A 18 23.93 -11.82 22.16
CA GLY A 18 23.47 -12.90 21.28
C GLY A 18 21.95 -13.11 21.32
N LEU A 19 21.33 -13.04 22.51
CA LEU A 19 19.90 -13.31 22.68
C LEU A 19 19.00 -12.13 22.28
N LEU A 20 19.47 -10.89 22.36
CA LEU A 20 18.64 -9.71 22.07
C LEU A 20 18.67 -9.29 20.59
N ARG A 21 19.70 -9.67 19.84
CA ARG A 21 19.84 -9.30 18.42
C ARG A 21 18.63 -9.69 17.56
N PRO A 22 18.11 -10.93 17.62
CA PRO A 22 16.96 -11.31 16.80
C PRO A 22 15.71 -10.46 17.06
N LEU A 23 15.54 -9.95 18.29
CA LEU A 23 14.43 -9.06 18.62
C LEU A 23 14.61 -7.67 17.99
N THR A 24 15.85 -7.17 17.96
CA THR A 24 16.18 -5.93 17.23
C THR A 24 15.94 -6.12 15.74
N ASP A 25 16.38 -7.23 15.16
CA ASP A 25 16.19 -7.54 13.73
C ASP A 25 14.70 -7.58 13.36
N ILE A 26 13.86 -8.20 14.20
CA ILE A 26 12.40 -8.21 14.02
C ILE A 26 11.82 -6.78 14.09
N SER A 27 12.26 -5.97 15.04
CA SER A 27 11.80 -4.58 15.18
C SER A 27 12.18 -3.74 13.95
N ASP A 28 13.39 -3.90 13.43
CA ASP A 28 13.87 -3.20 12.25
C ASP A 28 13.13 -3.67 10.99
N ALA A 29 12.86 -4.96 10.88
CA ALA A 29 12.05 -5.52 9.81
C ALA A 29 10.59 -5.03 9.86
N ALA A 30 9.98 -4.98 11.04
CA ALA A 30 8.63 -4.41 11.21
C ALA A 30 8.59 -2.93 10.83
N THR A 31 9.62 -2.16 11.21
CA THR A 31 9.77 -0.76 10.80
C THR A 31 9.93 -0.67 9.28
N SER A 32 10.66 -1.58 8.65
CA SER A 32 10.80 -1.66 7.19
C SER A 32 9.46 -1.86 6.48
N ILE A 33 8.66 -2.82 6.98
CA ILE A 33 7.30 -3.08 6.48
C ILE A 33 6.41 -1.83 6.63
N ALA A 34 6.48 -1.14 7.77
CA ALA A 34 5.71 0.08 8.02
C ALA A 34 6.06 1.23 7.06
N HIS A 35 7.28 1.24 6.50
CA HIS A 35 7.71 2.19 5.48
C HIS A 35 7.49 1.69 4.04
N GLY A 36 6.72 0.61 3.85
CA GLY A 36 6.33 0.11 2.53
C GLY A 36 7.28 -0.92 1.91
N ARG A 37 8.31 -1.39 2.63
CA ARG A 37 9.20 -2.46 2.14
C ARG A 37 8.61 -3.85 2.40
N PHE A 38 7.47 -4.16 1.77
CA PHE A 38 6.69 -5.38 2.00
C PHE A 38 7.42 -6.70 1.62
N ASP A 39 8.49 -6.61 0.84
CA ASP A 39 9.40 -7.70 0.47
C ASP A 39 10.38 -8.08 1.58
N THR A 40 10.45 -7.31 2.68
CA THR A 40 11.35 -7.58 3.82
C THR A 40 11.09 -8.96 4.41
N ARG A 41 12.16 -9.73 4.63
CA ARG A 41 12.13 -11.05 5.29
C ARG A 41 13.23 -11.15 6.33
N LEU A 42 12.97 -11.95 7.36
CA LEU A 42 13.93 -12.32 8.40
C LEU A 42 14.53 -13.68 8.08
N ASP A 43 15.82 -13.84 8.38
CA ASP A 43 16.55 -15.09 8.26
C ASP A 43 16.12 -16.11 9.34
N GLU A 44 16.24 -17.40 9.03
CA GLU A 44 15.96 -18.49 9.99
C GLU A 44 16.89 -18.41 11.22
N VAL A 45 16.31 -18.67 12.40
CA VAL A 45 17.01 -18.65 13.68
C VAL A 45 16.99 -20.04 14.31
N LYS A 46 18.06 -20.40 15.02
CA LYS A 46 18.21 -21.73 15.62
C LYS A 46 17.47 -21.89 16.94
N ASP A 47 17.06 -20.80 17.56
CA ASP A 47 16.32 -20.81 18.81
C ASP A 47 14.84 -21.09 18.52
N PRO A 48 14.25 -22.20 19.01
CA PRO A 48 12.88 -22.59 18.68
C PRO A 48 11.82 -21.54 19.06
N ASP A 49 12.02 -20.81 20.16
CA ASP A 49 11.05 -19.80 20.62
C ASP A 49 11.08 -18.56 19.71
N LEU A 50 12.26 -18.22 19.18
CA LEU A 50 12.44 -17.12 18.22
C LEU A 50 12.10 -17.52 16.78
N ASP A 51 12.32 -18.79 16.41
CA ASP A 51 11.99 -19.35 15.10
C ASP A 51 10.48 -19.26 14.80
N ALA A 52 9.65 -19.56 15.81
CA ALA A 52 8.20 -19.41 15.70
C ALA A 52 7.77 -17.95 15.44
N LEU A 53 8.47 -16.98 16.05
CA LEU A 53 8.21 -15.55 15.87
C LEU A 53 8.65 -15.07 14.49
N VAL A 54 9.84 -15.48 14.04
CA VAL A 54 10.35 -15.18 12.69
C VAL A 54 9.43 -15.77 11.62
N THR A 55 8.97 -17.01 11.80
CA THR A 55 8.00 -17.65 10.91
C THR A 55 6.71 -16.83 10.84
N SER A 56 6.14 -16.49 12.00
CA SER A 56 4.90 -15.70 12.07
C SER A 56 5.06 -14.31 11.44
N PHE A 57 6.21 -13.65 11.62
CA PHE A 57 6.52 -12.38 10.98
C PHE A 57 6.59 -12.53 9.45
N ASN A 58 7.32 -13.51 8.94
CA ASN A 58 7.46 -13.74 7.50
C ASN A 58 6.12 -14.11 6.84
N GLU A 59 5.26 -14.88 7.51
CA GLU A 59 3.89 -15.16 7.05
C GLU A 59 3.04 -13.88 6.97
N MET A 60 3.11 -13.03 8.01
CA MET A 60 2.42 -11.73 8.00
C MET A 60 2.93 -10.83 6.87
N ALA A 61 4.25 -10.74 6.67
CA ALA A 61 4.86 -9.95 5.60
C ALA A 61 4.43 -10.43 4.21
N ALA A 62 4.43 -11.75 3.97
CA ALA A 62 3.96 -12.33 2.71
C ALA A 62 2.47 -12.10 2.46
N ALA A 63 1.64 -12.17 3.52
CA ALA A 63 0.22 -11.86 3.42
C ALA A 63 -0.01 -10.38 3.08
N MET A 64 0.76 -9.46 3.65
CA MET A 64 0.69 -8.03 3.33
C MET A 64 1.13 -7.75 1.89
N GLU A 65 2.27 -8.28 1.46
CA GLU A 65 2.75 -8.15 0.07
C GLU A 65 1.72 -8.65 -0.94
N THR A 66 1.10 -9.79 -0.66
CA THR A 66 0.04 -10.36 -1.51
C THR A 66 -1.18 -9.44 -1.58
N ARG A 67 -1.60 -8.83 -0.46
CA ARG A 67 -2.73 -7.89 -0.42
C ARG A 67 -2.42 -6.63 -1.22
N ILE A 68 -1.29 -5.98 -0.97
CA ILE A 68 -0.86 -4.77 -1.69
C ILE A 68 -0.76 -5.04 -3.21
N THR A 69 -0.18 -6.17 -3.60
CA THR A 69 -0.09 -6.56 -5.02
C THR A 69 -1.47 -6.78 -5.64
N ARG A 70 -2.42 -7.36 -4.90
CA ARG A 70 -3.80 -7.55 -5.36
C ARG A 70 -4.54 -6.23 -5.50
N ASP A 71 -4.41 -5.33 -4.53
CA ASP A 71 -5.07 -4.03 -4.55
C ASP A 71 -4.58 -3.18 -5.74
N ALA A 72 -3.27 -3.21 -6.02
CA ALA A 72 -2.69 -2.56 -7.20
C ALA A 72 -3.22 -3.12 -8.53
N ARG A 73 -3.32 -4.46 -8.67
CA ARG A 73 -3.90 -5.09 -9.86
C ARG A 73 -5.39 -4.78 -10.00
N PHE A 74 -6.13 -4.89 -8.91
CA PHE A 74 -7.57 -4.60 -8.89
C PHE A 74 -7.85 -3.16 -9.35
N SER A 75 -7.10 -2.18 -8.85
CA SER A 75 -7.22 -0.78 -9.29
C SER A 75 -6.99 -0.63 -10.81
N SER A 76 -5.96 -1.29 -11.34
CA SER A 76 -5.67 -1.30 -12.78
C SER A 76 -6.81 -1.95 -13.59
N ASP A 77 -7.29 -3.11 -13.16
CA ASP A 77 -8.33 -3.86 -13.87
C ASP A 77 -9.65 -3.08 -13.89
N VAL A 78 -10.06 -2.53 -12.74
CA VAL A 78 -11.25 -1.68 -12.63
C VAL A 78 -11.13 -0.43 -13.51
N SER A 79 -9.96 0.21 -13.57
CA SER A 79 -9.71 1.35 -14.46
C SER A 79 -10.03 1.00 -15.91
N HIS A 80 -9.56 -0.17 -16.36
CA HIS A 80 -9.76 -0.64 -17.73
C HIS A 80 -11.21 -1.05 -17.99
N GLU A 81 -11.84 -1.73 -17.04
CA GLU A 81 -13.24 -2.17 -17.15
C GLU A 81 -14.22 -1.00 -17.15
N LEU A 82 -13.96 0.09 -16.43
CA LEU A 82 -14.82 1.28 -16.40
C LEU A 82 -14.64 2.19 -17.63
N ARG A 83 -13.46 2.20 -18.26
CA ARG A 83 -13.20 3.01 -19.46
C ARG A 83 -14.11 2.63 -20.62
N SER A 84 -14.33 1.33 -20.84
CA SER A 84 -15.15 0.81 -21.95
C SER A 84 -16.64 1.25 -21.89
N PRO A 85 -17.37 1.07 -20.76
CA PRO A 85 -18.74 1.54 -20.65
C PRO A 85 -18.83 3.07 -20.70
N LEU A 86 -17.86 3.81 -20.13
CA LEU A 86 -17.80 5.28 -20.27
C LEU A 86 -17.65 5.71 -21.73
N MET A 87 -16.74 5.07 -22.49
CA MET A 87 -16.63 5.33 -23.93
C MET A 87 -17.94 5.03 -24.68
N THR A 88 -18.65 3.97 -24.30
CA THR A 88 -19.93 3.61 -24.91
C THR A 88 -21.02 4.65 -24.62
N LEU A 89 -21.10 5.13 -23.37
CA LEU A 89 -22.02 6.20 -22.98
C LEU A 89 -21.71 7.50 -23.71
N ARG A 90 -20.43 7.88 -23.79
CA ARG A 90 -19.99 9.05 -24.53
C ARG A 90 -20.31 8.96 -26.01
N ALA A 91 -20.04 7.83 -26.65
CA ALA A 91 -20.40 7.61 -28.06
C ALA A 91 -21.91 7.73 -28.29
N SER A 92 -22.72 7.24 -27.35
CA SER A 92 -24.18 7.35 -27.41
C SER A 92 -24.64 8.81 -27.30
N ILE A 93 -24.06 9.57 -26.35
CA ILE A 93 -24.31 11.00 -26.20
C ILE A 93 -23.86 11.76 -27.44
N ASP A 94 -22.68 11.46 -27.99
CA ASP A 94 -22.16 12.10 -29.21
C ASP A 94 -23.13 11.88 -30.39
N VAL A 95 -23.65 10.67 -30.58
CA VAL A 95 -24.65 10.38 -31.61
C VAL A 95 -25.91 11.23 -31.42
N MET A 96 -26.38 11.37 -30.17
CA MET A 96 -27.54 12.21 -29.86
C MET A 96 -27.24 13.70 -30.06
N GLN A 97 -26.03 14.17 -29.74
CA GLN A 97 -25.60 15.55 -29.98
C GLN A 97 -25.53 15.88 -31.48
N HIS A 98 -25.13 14.94 -32.34
CA HIS A 98 -25.14 15.16 -33.79
C HIS A 98 -26.56 15.35 -34.36
N ARG A 99 -27.60 14.87 -33.68
CA ARG A 99 -29.01 15.05 -34.05
C ARG A 99 -29.74 16.03 -33.14
N ARG A 100 -29.01 16.88 -32.42
CA ARG A 100 -29.57 17.77 -31.37
C ARG A 100 -30.70 18.66 -31.90
N GLU A 101 -30.58 19.16 -33.12
CA GLU A 101 -31.58 20.01 -33.78
C GLU A 101 -32.91 19.29 -34.07
N GLU A 102 -32.90 17.96 -34.16
CA GLU A 102 -34.09 17.12 -34.33
C GLU A 102 -34.82 16.86 -33.01
N LEU A 103 -34.19 17.19 -31.87
CA LEU A 103 -34.71 16.94 -30.52
C LEU A 103 -35.53 18.15 -30.03
N SER A 104 -36.57 17.87 -29.23
CA SER A 104 -37.31 18.91 -28.52
C SER A 104 -36.40 19.67 -27.55
N GLU A 105 -36.70 20.95 -27.25
CA GLU A 105 -35.92 21.75 -26.29
C GLU A 105 -35.75 21.04 -24.94
N ARG A 106 -36.80 20.38 -24.43
CA ARG A 106 -36.74 19.60 -23.18
C ARG A 106 -35.75 18.44 -23.28
N THR A 107 -35.72 17.76 -24.43
CA THR A 107 -34.81 16.64 -24.68
C THR A 107 -33.37 17.12 -24.82
N GLN A 108 -33.14 18.28 -25.45
CA GLN A 108 -31.81 18.89 -25.52
C GLN A 108 -31.29 19.24 -24.13
N GLN A 109 -32.13 19.83 -23.28
CA GLN A 109 -31.78 20.14 -21.89
C GLN A 109 -31.44 18.87 -21.08
N ALA A 110 -32.22 17.79 -21.26
CA ALA A 110 -31.92 16.51 -20.63
C ALA A 110 -30.60 15.88 -21.16
N LEU A 111 -30.31 16.03 -22.45
CA LEU A 111 -29.05 15.57 -23.05
C LEU A 111 -27.84 16.33 -22.49
N ASP A 112 -27.96 17.64 -22.30
CA ASP A 112 -26.91 18.47 -21.71
C ASP A 112 -26.63 18.01 -20.26
N LEU A 113 -27.69 17.79 -19.45
CA LEU A 113 -27.55 17.28 -18.08
C LEU A 113 -26.92 15.88 -18.02
N LEU A 114 -27.32 14.98 -18.93
CA LEU A 114 -26.72 13.64 -19.02
C LEU A 114 -25.24 13.69 -19.40
N ASN A 115 -24.88 14.57 -20.32
CA ASN A 115 -23.49 14.77 -20.72
C ASN A 115 -22.63 15.26 -19.54
N ASP A 116 -23.13 16.24 -18.79
CA ASP A 116 -22.44 16.76 -17.61
C ASP A 116 -22.26 15.68 -16.53
N GLU A 117 -23.27 14.83 -16.30
CA GLU A 117 -23.18 13.76 -15.31
C GLU A 117 -22.22 12.65 -15.73
N VAL A 118 -22.14 12.31 -17.02
CA VAL A 118 -21.15 11.34 -17.53
C VAL A 118 -19.72 11.87 -17.37
N LEU A 119 -19.49 13.15 -17.67
CA LEU A 119 -18.18 13.79 -17.45
C LEU A 119 -17.81 13.84 -15.97
N ARG A 120 -18.78 14.14 -15.11
CA ARG A 120 -18.57 14.11 -13.65
C ARG A 120 -18.23 12.71 -13.15
N PHE A 121 -18.93 11.69 -13.66
CA PHE A 121 -18.67 10.30 -13.30
C PHE A 121 -17.29 9.83 -13.75
N GLU A 122 -16.86 10.22 -14.96
CA GLU A 122 -15.49 9.96 -15.44
C GLU A 122 -14.44 10.54 -14.50
N ASN A 123 -14.60 11.80 -14.08
CA ASN A 123 -13.68 12.44 -13.12
C ASN A 123 -13.69 11.73 -11.76
N LEU A 124 -14.86 11.39 -11.22
CA LEU A 124 -14.96 10.68 -9.93
C LEU A 124 -14.27 9.31 -9.96
N VAL A 125 -14.43 8.57 -11.07
CA VAL A 125 -13.76 7.29 -11.26
C VAL A 125 -12.25 7.50 -11.34
N GLN A 126 -11.77 8.48 -12.09
CA GLN A 126 -10.36 8.80 -12.20
C GLN A 126 -9.75 9.17 -10.83
N ASP A 127 -10.40 10.06 -10.08
CA ASP A 127 -9.97 10.48 -8.75
C ASP A 127 -9.87 9.28 -7.78
N LEU A 128 -10.85 8.38 -7.80
CA LEU A 128 -10.86 7.17 -6.96
C LEU A 128 -9.69 6.24 -7.30
N LEU A 129 -9.39 6.08 -8.59
CA LEU A 129 -8.31 5.22 -9.06
C LEU A 129 -6.94 5.81 -8.74
N ASP A 130 -6.81 7.13 -8.81
CA ASP A 130 -5.58 7.84 -8.44
C ASP A 130 -5.30 7.72 -6.94
N LEU A 131 -6.32 7.89 -6.08
CA LEU A 131 -6.20 7.64 -4.63
C LEU A 131 -5.73 6.22 -4.32
N SER A 132 -6.32 5.23 -5.00
CA SER A 132 -5.96 3.83 -4.83
C SER A 132 -4.51 3.52 -5.23
N ARG A 133 -3.92 4.26 -6.17
CA ARG A 133 -2.51 4.09 -6.55
C ARG A 133 -1.56 4.77 -5.58
N SER A 134 -1.91 5.93 -5.03
CA SER A 134 -1.07 6.67 -4.09
C SER A 134 -0.84 5.96 -2.76
N ASP A 135 -1.81 5.19 -2.25
CA ASP A 135 -1.65 4.40 -1.01
C ASP A 135 -0.68 3.21 -1.14
N SER A 136 -0.23 2.88 -2.37
CA SER A 136 0.67 1.76 -2.64
C SER A 136 2.15 2.16 -2.78
N GLY A 137 2.48 3.45 -2.70
CA GLY A 137 3.86 3.95 -2.81
C GLY A 137 4.59 3.96 -1.45
N PRO A 138 5.91 3.70 -1.40
CA PRO A 138 6.66 3.86 -0.16
C PRO A 138 6.52 5.31 0.30
N MET A 139 6.07 5.50 1.55
CA MET A 139 6.12 6.81 2.19
C MET A 139 7.59 7.18 2.36
N GLU A 140 8.10 7.98 1.42
CA GLU A 140 9.39 8.66 1.54
C GLU A 140 9.28 9.65 2.70
N ASN A 141 9.52 9.16 3.92
CA ASN A 141 9.62 9.99 5.10
C ASN A 141 10.93 10.77 4.98
N ASP A 142 10.78 12.06 4.69
CA ASP A 142 11.74 13.10 5.01
C ASP A 142 12.08 12.94 6.49
N LEU A 143 13.25 12.34 6.77
CA LEU A 143 13.74 12.13 8.13
C LEU A 143 13.96 13.52 8.73
N VAL A 144 12.96 14.02 9.46
CA VAL A 144 13.13 15.19 10.33
C VAL A 144 14.21 14.82 11.33
N ASN A 145 15.40 15.35 11.07
CA ASN A 145 16.59 15.12 11.87
C ASN A 145 16.41 15.84 13.21
N ILE A 146 16.11 15.08 14.26
CA ILE A 146 15.89 15.61 15.63
C ILE A 146 17.23 16.00 16.30
N GLU A 147 18.37 15.93 15.60
CA GLU A 147 19.66 16.39 16.11
C GLU A 147 19.86 17.92 16.07
N GLU A 148 18.94 18.71 15.52
CA GLU A 148 19.05 20.19 15.52
C GLU A 148 18.30 20.89 16.68
N LEU A 149 17.78 20.15 17.66
CA LEU A 149 17.00 20.70 18.79
C LEU A 149 17.63 20.50 20.19
N VAL A 150 18.94 20.24 20.28
CA VAL A 150 19.67 20.27 21.56
C VAL A 150 20.96 21.09 21.46
#